data_AF-A0A2J8SZD3-F1
#
_entry.id   AF-A0A2J8SZD3-F1
#
_cell.length_a   1.000
_cell.length_b   1.000
_cell.length_c   1.000
_cell.angle_alpha   90.00
_cell.angle_beta   90.00
_cell.angle_gamma   90.00
#
_symmetry.space_group_name_H-M   'P 1'
#
loop_
_entity.id
_entity.type
_entity.pdbx_description
1 polymer ?
#
loop_
_entity_poly.entity_id
_entity_poly.type
_entity_poly.pdbx_seq_one_letter_code
_entity_poly.pdbx_strand_id
1 'polypeptide(L)'
;MDLDLLDLNPRIIAAIKKAKLKSVKEVLHFSGPDLKRLTNLSSPEVWHLLRTASLHLRGSSILTALQLHQQKERFPAQHQRLSLGCPVLDALLRGGLPLDGITELAGRSSAGKTQLALQLCLAVQFPRQHGGLEAEWQHFFIGGAFKRIC
;
A
#
# COMPACT_ATOMS: atom_id res chain seq x y z
N MET A 1 4.22 16.56 -12.96
CA MET A 1 3.90 15.70 -11.80
C MET A 1 2.42 15.87 -11.49
N ASP A 2 1.71 14.89 -10.90
CA ASP A 2 0.29 15.07 -10.52
C ASP A 2 0.04 16.32 -9.65
N LEU A 3 1.08 16.74 -8.93
CA LEU A 3 1.07 17.94 -8.09
C LEU A 3 0.91 19.25 -8.86
N ASP A 4 1.30 19.30 -10.14
CA ASP A 4 1.16 20.50 -10.98
C ASP A 4 -0.28 20.69 -11.49
N LEU A 5 -1.14 19.67 -11.34
CA LEU A 5 -2.57 19.72 -11.67
C LEU A 5 -3.43 20.26 -10.52
N LEU A 6 -2.84 20.43 -9.33
CA LEU A 6 -3.53 21.00 -8.19
C LEU A 6 -3.53 22.52 -8.30
N ASP A 7 -4.71 23.14 -8.21
CA ASP A 7 -4.87 24.59 -8.12
C ASP A 7 -4.37 25.09 -6.76
N LEU A 8 -3.05 25.28 -6.67
CA LEU A 8 -2.33 25.67 -5.47
C LEU A 8 -1.42 26.85 -5.77
N ASN A 9 -1.21 27.69 -4.75
CA ASN A 9 -0.27 28.79 -4.85
C ASN A 9 1.14 28.27 -5.20
N PRO A 10 1.87 28.91 -6.13
CA PRO A 10 3.22 28.49 -6.53
C PRO A 10 4.20 28.35 -5.35
N ARG A 11 4.00 29.10 -4.25
CA ARG A 11 4.78 28.94 -3.00
C ARG A 11 4.58 27.56 -2.36
N ILE A 12 3.35 27.08 -2.33
CA ILE A 12 3.00 25.76 -1.77
C ILE A 12 3.59 24.66 -2.64
N ILE A 13 3.47 24.79 -3.98
CA ILE A 13 4.05 23.84 -4.94
C ILE A 13 5.58 23.76 -4.78
N ALA A 14 6.26 24.91 -4.64
CA ALA A 14 7.69 24.96 -4.42
C ALA A 14 8.10 24.30 -3.08
N ALA A 15 7.33 24.50 -2.01
CA ALA A 15 7.57 23.88 -0.71
C ALA A 15 7.44 22.36 -0.75
N ILE A 16 6.43 21.84 -1.45
CA ILE A 16 6.20 20.40 -1.65
C ILE A 16 7.35 19.78 -2.46
N LYS A 17 7.75 20.43 -3.56
CA LYS A 17 8.89 19.98 -4.39
C LYS A 17 10.19 19.98 -3.58
N LYS A 18 10.42 21.00 -2.75
CA LYS A 18 11.56 21.06 -1.81
C LYS A 18 11.53 19.94 -0.78
N ALA A 19 10.34 19.57 -0.29
CA ALA A 19 10.12 18.46 0.63
C ALA A 19 10.22 17.07 -0.04
N LYS A 20 10.54 17.00 -1.34
CA LYS A 20 10.68 15.77 -2.14
C LYS A 20 9.42 14.90 -2.23
N LEU A 21 8.25 15.50 -2.00
CA LEU A 21 6.96 14.84 -2.18
C LEU A 21 6.66 14.78 -3.69
N LYS A 22 6.47 13.58 -4.23
CA LYS A 22 6.38 13.30 -5.66
C LYS A 22 4.95 13.13 -6.16
N SER A 23 3.99 12.83 -5.28
CA SER A 23 2.59 12.58 -5.66
C SER A 23 1.57 13.12 -4.66
N VAL A 24 0.34 13.32 -5.12
CA VAL A 24 -0.80 13.73 -4.28
C VAL A 24 -1.10 12.67 -3.20
N LYS A 25 -0.97 11.39 -3.55
CA LYS A 25 -1.13 10.27 -2.62
C LYS A 25 -0.10 10.34 -1.48
N GLU A 26 1.14 10.68 -1.80
CA GLU A 26 2.21 10.83 -0.82
C GLU A 26 1.93 11.95 0.18
N VAL A 27 1.41 13.09 -0.27
CA VAL A 27 0.98 14.18 0.62
C VAL A 27 -0.05 13.70 1.65
N LEU A 28 -1.02 12.87 1.23
CA LEU A 28 -2.07 12.34 2.11
C LEU A 28 -1.59 11.27 3.11
N HIS A 29 -0.39 10.71 2.96
CA HIS A 29 0.16 9.79 3.96
C HIS A 29 0.66 10.50 5.22
N PHE A 30 0.86 11.81 5.16
CA PHE A 30 1.36 12.60 6.28
C PHE A 30 0.24 13.31 7.04
N SER A 31 0.40 13.42 8.35
CA SER A 31 -0.46 14.26 9.17
C SER A 31 -0.20 15.75 8.88
N GLY A 32 -1.18 16.61 9.17
CA GLY A 32 -1.00 18.07 9.05
C GLY A 32 0.25 18.60 9.79
N PRO A 33 0.49 18.21 11.05
CA PRO A 33 1.72 18.58 11.76
C PRO A 33 3.01 18.10 11.08
N ASP A 34 3.01 16.90 10.49
CA ASP A 34 4.19 16.37 9.81
C ASP A 34 4.45 17.10 8.49
N LEU A 35 3.39 17.38 7.72
CA LEU A 35 3.50 18.22 6.52
C LEU A 35 4.03 19.61 6.86
N LYS A 36 3.56 20.21 7.95
CA LYS A 36 4.07 21.50 8.44
C LYS A 36 5.57 21.46 8.70
N ARG A 37 6.05 20.41 9.39
CA ARG A 37 7.48 20.21 9.69
C ARG A 37 8.31 19.97 8.43
N LEU A 38 7.78 19.22 7.47
CA LEU A 38 8.48 18.85 6.23
C LEU A 38 8.56 20.01 5.22
N THR A 39 7.50 20.80 5.12
CA THR A 39 7.34 21.83 4.08
C THR A 39 7.61 23.24 4.60
N ASN A 40 7.68 23.44 5.92
CA ASN A 40 7.73 24.75 6.58
C ASN A 40 6.58 25.70 6.19
N LEU A 41 5.44 25.15 5.76
CA LEU A 41 4.24 25.91 5.46
C LEU A 41 3.50 26.32 6.75
N SER A 42 2.69 27.37 6.65
CA SER A 42 1.78 27.74 7.73
C SER A 42 0.64 26.72 7.86
N SER A 43 0.01 26.64 9.05
CA SER A 43 -1.14 25.76 9.28
C SER A 43 -2.28 25.92 8.26
N PRO A 44 -2.69 27.14 7.83
CA PRO A 44 -3.72 27.29 6.80
C PRO A 44 -3.27 26.83 5.41
N GLU A 45 -2.01 27.01 5.04
CA GLU A 45 -1.47 26.51 3.76
C GLU A 45 -1.44 24.98 3.73
N VAL A 46 -1.07 24.32 4.84
CA VAL A 46 -1.11 22.86 4.98
C VAL A 46 -2.54 22.34 4.88
N TRP A 47 -3.49 23.01 5.54
CA TRP A 47 -4.89 22.62 5.46
C TRP A 47 -5.44 22.78 4.03
N HIS A 48 -5.10 23.87 3.35
CA HIS A 48 -5.47 24.09 1.96
C HIS A 48 -4.91 23.00 1.06
N LEU A 49 -3.62 22.67 1.21
CA LEU A 49 -2.96 21.58 0.51
C LEU A 49 -3.69 20.25 0.71
N LEU A 50 -3.95 19.84 1.96
CA LEU A 50 -4.64 18.59 2.27
C LEU A 50 -6.05 18.55 1.68
N ARG A 51 -6.78 19.68 1.74
CA ARG A 51 -8.13 19.78 1.19
C ARG A 51 -8.13 19.64 -0.34
N THR A 52 -7.26 20.37 -1.04
CA THR A 52 -7.15 20.30 -2.51
C THR A 52 -6.69 18.92 -2.97
N ALA A 53 -5.70 18.33 -2.30
CA ALA A 53 -5.24 16.97 -2.55
C ALA A 53 -6.36 15.93 -2.36
N SER A 54 -7.16 16.07 -1.29
CA SER A 54 -8.27 15.17 -1.01
C SER A 54 -9.40 15.30 -2.04
N LEU A 55 -9.73 16.51 -2.47
CA LEU A 55 -10.75 16.76 -3.49
C LEU A 55 -10.33 16.19 -4.85
N HIS A 56 -9.06 16.33 -5.21
CA HIS A 56 -8.49 15.77 -6.43
C HIS A 56 -8.56 14.23 -6.45
N LEU A 57 -8.21 13.57 -5.33
CA LEU A 57 -8.17 12.11 -5.26
C LEU A 57 -9.54 11.45 -5.03
N ARG A 58 -10.46 12.09 -4.30
CA ARG A 58 -11.77 11.48 -4.01
C ARG A 58 -12.55 11.16 -5.30
N GLY A 59 -12.45 12.02 -6.32
CA GLY A 59 -13.44 12.02 -7.40
C GLY A 59 -14.84 12.30 -6.85
N SER A 60 -15.76 12.73 -7.70
CA SER A 60 -17.06 13.27 -7.27
C SER A 60 -18.07 12.24 -6.72
N SER A 61 -17.68 11.00 -6.41
CA SER A 61 -18.64 9.92 -6.11
C SER A 61 -18.43 9.30 -4.73
N ILE A 62 -19.42 9.46 -3.86
CA ILE A 62 -19.65 8.54 -2.74
C ILE A 62 -19.97 7.17 -3.37
N LEU A 63 -19.24 6.13 -2.98
CA LEU A 63 -19.47 4.77 -3.45
C LEU A 63 -20.17 3.96 -2.38
N THR A 64 -21.22 3.23 -2.76
CA THR A 64 -21.85 2.25 -1.88
C THR A 64 -20.97 1.00 -1.76
N ALA A 65 -21.20 0.21 -0.70
CA ALA A 65 -20.52 -1.07 -0.53
C ALA A 65 -20.70 -2.01 -1.75
N LEU A 66 -21.88 -1.97 -2.40
CA LEU A 66 -22.15 -2.76 -3.60
C LEU A 66 -21.32 -2.28 -4.79
N GLN A 67 -21.22 -0.97 -5.00
CA GLN A 67 -20.40 -0.40 -6.09
C GLN A 67 -18.92 -0.73 -5.90
N LEU A 68 -18.41 -0.65 -4.67
CA LEU A 68 -17.03 -1.08 -4.36
C LEU A 68 -16.82 -2.57 -4.64
N HIS A 69 -17.79 -3.42 -4.28
CA HIS A 69 -17.71 -4.85 -4.54
C HIS A 69 -17.77 -5.21 -6.03
N GLN A 70 -18.57 -4.49 -6.82
CA GLN A 70 -18.72 -4.72 -8.26
C GLN A 70 -17.55 -4.13 -9.07
N GLN A 71 -16.88 -3.10 -8.56
CA GLN A 71 -15.74 -2.46 -9.21
C GLN A 71 -14.40 -3.18 -8.94
N LYS A 72 -14.38 -4.53 -8.86
CA LYS A 72 -13.13 -5.28 -8.70
C LYS A 72 -12.10 -4.95 -9.80
N GLU A 73 -12.59 -4.75 -11.02
CA GLU A 73 -11.81 -4.34 -12.20
C GLU A 73 -11.22 -2.93 -12.11
N ARG A 74 -11.76 -2.07 -11.24
CA ARG A 74 -11.23 -0.70 -11.03
C ARG A 74 -9.94 -0.73 -10.22
N PHE A 75 -9.75 -1.77 -9.41
CA PHE A 75 -8.58 -1.97 -8.58
C PHE A 75 -8.05 -3.40 -8.72
N PRO A 76 -7.56 -3.78 -9.91
CA PRO A 76 -7.13 -5.15 -10.18
C PRO A 76 -5.94 -5.55 -9.31
N ALA A 77 -5.08 -4.59 -8.94
CA ALA A 77 -3.98 -4.81 -8.00
C ALA A 77 -4.45 -5.24 -6.60
N GLN A 78 -5.61 -4.76 -6.16
CA GLN A 78 -6.16 -5.04 -4.83
C GLN A 78 -6.73 -6.45 -4.68
N HIS A 79 -6.99 -7.11 -5.82
CA HIS A 79 -7.53 -8.46 -5.88
C HIS A 79 -6.47 -9.52 -6.19
N GLN A 80 -5.21 -9.11 -6.33
CA GLN A 80 -4.10 -10.03 -6.55
C GLN A 80 -3.86 -10.88 -5.30
N ARG A 81 -3.48 -12.13 -5.55
CA ARG A 81 -3.16 -13.11 -4.52
C ARG A 81 -1.85 -13.81 -4.86
N LEU A 82 -1.02 -14.02 -3.85
CA LEU A 82 0.20 -14.81 -3.93
C LEU A 82 -0.12 -16.26 -3.56
N SER A 83 0.20 -17.20 -4.45
CA SER A 83 0.10 -18.63 -4.14
C SER A 83 1.10 -19.02 -3.06
N LEU A 84 0.66 -19.90 -2.15
CA LEU A 84 1.52 -20.55 -1.16
C LEU A 84 2.30 -21.72 -1.75
N GLY A 85 2.11 -22.06 -3.03
CA GLY A 85 2.69 -23.26 -3.68
C GLY A 85 2.08 -24.57 -3.21
N CYS A 86 0.97 -24.53 -2.47
CA CYS A 86 0.24 -25.69 -1.98
C CYS A 86 -1.26 -25.52 -2.29
N PRO A 87 -1.84 -26.34 -3.19
CA PRO A 87 -3.24 -26.20 -3.61
C PRO A 87 -4.24 -26.25 -2.44
N VAL A 88 -3.94 -27.02 -1.40
CA VAL A 88 -4.80 -27.14 -0.20
C VAL A 88 -4.83 -25.83 0.58
N LEU A 89 -3.66 -25.22 0.79
CA LEU A 89 -3.57 -23.95 1.51
C LEU A 89 -4.12 -22.79 0.68
N ASP A 90 -3.89 -22.81 -0.63
CA ASP A 90 -4.46 -21.81 -1.54
C ASP A 90 -5.99 -21.88 -1.54
N ALA A 91 -6.57 -23.07 -1.60
CA ALA A 91 -8.01 -23.27 -1.49
C ALA A 91 -8.56 -22.74 -0.15
N LEU A 92 -7.87 -23.03 0.96
CA LEU A 92 -8.23 -22.53 2.29
C LEU A 92 -8.23 -21.00 2.35
N LEU A 93 -7.29 -20.35 1.66
CA LEU A 93 -7.20 -18.89 1.57
C LEU A 93 -8.01 -18.26 0.42
N ARG A 94 -8.81 -19.05 -0.31
CA ARG A 94 -9.60 -18.61 -1.48
C ARG A 94 -8.73 -18.10 -2.63
N GLY A 95 -7.70 -18.85 -2.98
CA GLY A 95 -6.77 -18.60 -4.08
C GLY A 95 -5.43 -17.98 -3.67
N GLY A 96 -5.01 -18.15 -2.41
CA GLY A 96 -3.72 -17.65 -1.91
C GLY A 96 -3.81 -16.39 -1.04
N LEU A 97 -2.65 -15.87 -0.63
CA LEU A 97 -2.53 -14.72 0.28
C LEU A 97 -2.91 -13.40 -0.41
N PRO A 98 -3.81 -12.59 0.15
CA PRO A 98 -4.12 -11.27 -0.39
C PRO A 98 -2.90 -10.34 -0.29
N LEU A 99 -2.64 -9.56 -1.34
CA LEU A 99 -1.55 -8.56 -1.33
C LEU A 99 -1.94 -7.25 -0.65
N ASP A 100 -3.24 -7.03 -0.51
CA ASP A 100 -3.78 -5.85 0.14
C ASP A 100 -4.00 -6.11 1.63
N GLY A 101 -3.27 -5.35 2.45
CA GLY A 101 -3.35 -5.40 3.90
C GLY A 101 -2.17 -6.10 4.56
N ILE A 102 -2.32 -6.44 5.83
CA ILE A 102 -1.30 -7.11 6.63
C ILE A 102 -1.82 -8.50 6.99
N THR A 103 -1.07 -9.54 6.63
CA THR A 103 -1.37 -10.92 7.03
C THR A 103 -0.38 -11.38 8.11
N GLU A 104 -0.91 -11.80 9.25
CA GLU A 104 -0.12 -12.34 10.36
C GLU A 104 -0.09 -13.87 10.32
N LEU A 105 1.11 -14.46 10.51
CA LEU A 105 1.30 -15.90 10.64
C LEU A 105 1.63 -16.25 12.10
N ALA A 106 0.63 -16.74 12.83
CA ALA A 106 0.76 -17.14 14.24
C ALA A 106 0.72 -18.66 14.44
N GLY A 107 1.40 -19.17 15.47
CA GLY A 107 1.43 -20.61 15.78
C GLY A 107 2.53 -20.99 16.78
N ARG A 108 2.48 -22.22 17.30
CA ARG A 108 3.47 -22.74 18.28
C ARG A 108 4.90 -22.75 17.71
N SER A 109 5.90 -22.82 18.59
CA SER A 109 7.28 -23.06 18.17
C SER A 109 7.37 -24.34 17.33
N SER A 110 8.28 -24.36 16.36
CA SER A 110 8.46 -25.47 15.41
C SER A 110 7.27 -25.80 14.49
N ALA A 111 6.22 -24.96 14.44
CA ALA A 111 5.09 -25.13 13.50
C ALA A 111 5.41 -24.79 12.03
N GLY A 112 6.68 -24.53 11.68
CA GLY A 112 7.08 -24.24 10.29
C GLY A 112 6.85 -22.81 9.80
N LYS A 113 6.49 -21.86 10.67
CA LYS A 113 6.22 -20.44 10.29
C LYS A 113 7.37 -19.79 9.49
N THR A 114 8.59 -20.01 9.94
CA THR A 114 9.82 -19.57 9.28
C THR A 114 9.95 -20.13 7.88
N GLN A 115 9.68 -21.42 7.74
CA GLN A 115 9.80 -22.12 6.47
C GLN A 115 8.78 -21.57 5.47
N LEU A 116 7.55 -21.33 5.94
CA LEU A 116 6.51 -20.70 5.13
C LEU A 116 6.93 -19.28 4.69
N ALA A 117 7.49 -18.48 5.60
CA ALA A 117 7.95 -17.13 5.28
C ALA A 117 9.07 -17.13 4.23
N LEU A 118 10.05 -18.03 4.35
CA LEU A 118 11.12 -18.18 3.36
C LEU A 118 10.59 -18.66 2.01
N GLN A 119 9.66 -19.60 2.00
CA GLN A 119 9.01 -20.06 0.78
C GLN A 119 8.26 -18.92 0.08
N LEU A 120 7.62 -18.03 0.82
CA LEU A 120 6.94 -16.86 0.26
C LEU A 120 7.90 -15.85 -0.38
N CYS A 121 9.08 -15.64 0.20
CA CYS A 121 10.13 -14.81 -0.41
C CYS A 121 10.60 -15.36 -1.77
N LEU A 122 10.54 -16.68 -1.98
CA LEU A 122 10.83 -17.30 -3.27
C LEU A 122 9.62 -17.25 -4.19
N ALA A 123 8.43 -17.55 -3.66
CA ALA A 123 7.19 -17.62 -4.43
C ALA A 123 6.88 -16.32 -5.16
N VAL A 124 7.16 -15.17 -4.52
CA VAL A 124 6.90 -13.84 -5.09
C VAL A 124 7.66 -13.57 -6.40
N GLN A 125 8.82 -14.21 -6.60
CA GLN A 125 9.66 -14.04 -7.78
C GLN A 125 9.16 -14.83 -8.99
N PHE A 126 8.28 -15.81 -8.80
CA PHE A 126 7.80 -16.61 -9.92
C PHE A 126 6.91 -15.80 -10.87
N PRO A 127 6.84 -16.21 -12.15
CA PRO A 127 5.87 -15.70 -13.10
C PRO A 127 4.43 -15.80 -12.59
N ARG A 128 3.55 -14.88 -13.02
CA ARG A 128 2.13 -14.88 -12.62
C ARG A 128 1.39 -16.15 -13.01
N GLN A 129 1.76 -16.72 -14.15
CA GLN A 129 1.27 -18.02 -14.63
C GLN A 129 1.58 -19.18 -13.66
N HIS A 130 2.56 -19.03 -12.76
CA HIS A 130 2.91 -19.98 -11.72
C HIS A 130 2.47 -19.53 -10.31
N GLY A 131 1.61 -18.49 -10.21
CA GLY A 131 1.09 -18.00 -8.94
C GLY A 131 2.01 -17.04 -8.17
N GLY A 132 3.11 -16.59 -8.79
CA GLY A 132 3.98 -15.53 -8.27
C GLY A 132 3.57 -14.13 -8.73
N LEU A 133 4.39 -13.12 -8.43
CA LEU A 133 4.10 -11.71 -8.75
C LEU A 133 5.06 -11.08 -9.77
N GLU A 134 6.06 -11.82 -10.24
CA GLU A 134 7.15 -11.28 -11.06
C GLU A 134 7.84 -10.09 -10.39
N ALA A 135 7.83 -10.06 -9.05
CA ALA A 135 8.34 -8.92 -8.29
C ALA A 135 9.84 -9.09 -7.99
N GLU A 136 10.59 -8.02 -8.20
CA GLU A 136 11.94 -7.90 -7.66
C GLU A 136 11.87 -7.80 -6.12
N TRP A 137 12.85 -8.38 -5.42
CA TRP A 137 12.94 -8.53 -3.95
C TRP A 137 12.71 -7.26 -3.11
N GLN A 138 12.68 -6.06 -3.70
CA GLN A 138 12.58 -4.78 -3.00
C GLN A 138 11.21 -4.53 -2.33
N HIS A 139 10.15 -5.26 -2.68
CA HIS A 139 8.79 -4.99 -2.18
C HIS A 139 8.28 -5.89 -1.05
N PHE A 140 9.05 -6.89 -0.59
CA PHE A 140 8.63 -7.78 0.50
C PHE A 140 9.36 -7.46 1.81
N PHE A 141 8.83 -6.49 2.56
CA PHE A 141 9.27 -6.25 3.93
C PHE A 141 8.57 -7.25 4.86
N ILE A 142 9.28 -8.26 5.38
CA ILE A 142 8.82 -9.03 6.54
C ILE A 142 9.00 -8.13 7.77
N GLY A 143 8.13 -7.13 7.89
CA GLY A 143 8.09 -6.19 8.99
C GLY A 143 7.52 -6.84 10.25
N GLY A 144 8.41 -7.41 11.07
CA GLY A 144 8.19 -7.59 12.51
C GLY A 144 7.48 -8.87 12.94
N ALA A 145 8.27 -9.93 13.20
CA ALA A 145 8.32 -10.67 14.46
C ALA A 145 9.10 -11.98 14.29
N PHE A 146 10.31 -11.92 13.71
CA PHE A 146 11.31 -12.95 14.00
C PHE A 146 12.06 -12.59 15.30
N LYS A 147 11.31 -12.15 16.31
CA LYS A 147 11.85 -11.80 17.62
C LYS A 147 11.73 -13.05 18.48
N ARG A 148 12.90 -13.61 18.81
CA ARG A 148 13.14 -14.62 19.85
C ARG A 148 11.98 -14.77 20.83
N ILE A 149 11.30 -15.90 20.77
CA ILE A 149 10.68 -16.53 21.94
C ILE A 149 11.50 -17.80 22.18
N CYS A 150 12.65 -17.60 22.82
CA CYS A 150 13.09 -18.50 23.87
C CYS A 150 12.73 -17.81 25.18
#